data_AF-A0A9P6FRZ1-F1
#
_entry.id   AF-A0A9P6FRZ1-F1
#
_cell.length_a   1.000
_cell.length_b   1.000
_cell.length_c   1.000
_cell.angle_alpha   90.00
_cell.angle_beta   90.00
_cell.angle_gamma   90.00
#
_symmetry.space_group_name_H-M   'P 1'
#
loop_
_entity.id
_entity.type
_entity.pdbx_description
1 polymer ?
#
loop_
_entity_poly.entity_id
_entity_poly.type
_entity_poly.pdbx_seq_one_letter_code
_entity_poly.pdbx_strand_id
1 'polypeptide(L)'
;MANTKQHGYVPVPNFLAETLSKQARFHDIESLNSVFGRLSRTNSGEELDSLGKNSPNQQRPLQQPQRLDLPKHPILGRYAIPPEHATINGTSCGATLAPSTPVNKIRLPCFSHLPNSLGKIPSLITPTSLYGKRIRYSILEYDPLLDSCNMTMTDWVRIATDIEANYELFDAFIVLHGTDTMAYTASALSFMLEDLGKTVIITGSQVPITEIRNDAVDNLLGALTIAGHFVIPEVCLYFSNKLFRGNRCSKVDAIDFNAFDSPNLRPLVNVGINVGMAAIN
;
A
#
# COMPACT_ATOMS: atom_id res chain seq x y z
N MET A 1 4.86 -13.04 -5.61
CA MET A 1 5.42 -14.22 -6.31
C MET A 1 5.11 -15.46 -5.48
N ALA A 2 4.89 -16.61 -6.11
CA ALA A 2 4.73 -17.89 -5.41
C ALA A 2 6.08 -18.62 -5.35
N ASN A 3 6.43 -19.17 -4.18
CA ASN A 3 7.64 -19.98 -4.03
C ASN A 3 7.41 -21.39 -4.61
N THR A 4 8.19 -21.77 -5.62
CA THR A 4 8.17 -23.09 -6.24
C THR A 4 9.48 -23.82 -5.95
N LYS A 5 9.39 -25.13 -5.66
CA LYS A 5 10.58 -25.95 -5.33
C LYS A 5 11.62 -26.04 -6.46
N GLN A 6 11.22 -25.80 -7.70
CA GLN A 6 12.08 -25.97 -8.89
C GLN A 6 12.64 -24.66 -9.44
N HIS A 7 11.94 -23.53 -9.27
CA HIS A 7 12.29 -22.27 -9.92
C HIS A 7 12.39 -21.10 -8.92
N GLY A 8 12.33 -21.36 -7.61
CA GLY A 8 12.26 -20.31 -6.60
C GLY A 8 10.97 -19.51 -6.75
N TYR A 9 11.04 -18.20 -6.53
CA TYR A 9 9.88 -17.31 -6.62
C TYR A 9 9.50 -17.01 -8.08
N VAL A 10 8.27 -17.39 -8.46
CA VAL A 10 7.72 -17.16 -9.81
C VAL A 10 6.56 -16.16 -9.73
N PRO A 11 6.46 -15.19 -10.67
CA PRO A 11 5.28 -14.33 -10.76
C PRO A 11 4.05 -15.18 -11.10
N VAL A 12 3.01 -15.05 -10.28
CA VAL A 12 1.70 -15.66 -10.49
C VAL A 12 0.68 -14.54 -10.55
N PRO A 13 -0.15 -14.44 -11.60
CA PRO A 13 -1.14 -13.38 -11.72
C PRO A 13 -2.11 -13.36 -10.53
N ASN A 14 -2.43 -12.17 -10.03
CA ASN A 14 -3.34 -11.91 -8.90
C ASN A 14 -2.91 -12.54 -7.57
N PHE A 15 -1.67 -13.03 -7.48
CA PHE A 15 -1.20 -13.77 -6.31
C PHE A 15 -1.26 -12.93 -5.04
N LEU A 16 -0.91 -11.65 -5.10
CA LEU A 16 -0.96 -10.80 -3.91
C LEU A 16 -2.41 -10.58 -3.49
N ALA A 17 -3.29 -10.24 -4.44
CA ALA A 17 -4.70 -10.02 -4.15
C ALA A 17 -5.37 -11.26 -3.53
N GLU A 18 -5.09 -12.44 -4.06
CA GLU A 18 -5.58 -13.69 -3.49
C GLU A 18 -5.00 -13.99 -2.11
N THR A 19 -3.72 -13.69 -1.89
CA THR A 19 -3.07 -13.90 -0.59
C THR A 19 -3.67 -12.99 0.48
N LEU A 20 -3.86 -11.71 0.18
CA LEU A 20 -4.41 -10.73 1.11
C LEU A 20 -5.90 -10.98 1.40
N SER A 21 -6.68 -11.45 0.42
CA SER A 21 -8.10 -11.78 0.63
C SER A 21 -8.32 -12.93 1.62
N LYS A 22 -7.34 -13.82 1.78
CA LYS A 22 -7.39 -14.94 2.73
C LYS A 22 -6.92 -14.55 4.13
N GLN A 23 -6.33 -13.37 4.32
CA GLN A 23 -5.77 -12.94 5.60
C GLN A 23 -6.73 -11.97 6.31
N ALA A 24 -7.20 -12.36 7.51
CA ALA A 24 -8.12 -11.56 8.31
C ALA A 24 -7.59 -10.17 8.69
N ARG A 25 -6.25 -9.97 8.70
CA ARG A 25 -5.61 -8.67 8.95
C ARG A 25 -5.84 -7.67 7.80
N PHE A 26 -5.99 -8.16 6.58
CA PHE A 26 -6.09 -7.36 5.36
C PHE A 26 -7.48 -7.36 4.75
N HIS A 27 -8.32 -8.32 5.14
CA HIS A 27 -9.66 -8.46 4.66
C HIS A 27 -10.63 -8.82 5.78
N ASP A 28 -11.70 -8.04 5.94
CA ASP A 28 -12.79 -8.40 6.83
C ASP A 28 -13.71 -9.46 6.20
N ILE A 29 -13.35 -10.72 6.45
CA ILE A 29 -14.09 -11.93 6.05
C ILE A 29 -15.49 -11.96 6.69
N GLU A 30 -15.65 -11.43 7.91
CA GLU A 30 -16.92 -11.43 8.64
C GLU A 30 -17.90 -10.40 8.08
N SER A 31 -17.42 -9.28 7.54
CA SER A 31 -18.31 -8.28 6.92
C SER A 31 -19.08 -8.80 5.71
N LEU A 32 -18.50 -9.74 4.94
CA LEU A 32 -19.24 -10.42 3.87
C LEU A 32 -20.36 -11.29 4.46
N ASN A 33 -20.07 -12.05 5.52
CA ASN A 33 -21.08 -12.84 6.23
C ASN A 33 -22.12 -11.96 6.93
N SER A 34 -21.76 -10.74 7.36
CA SER A 34 -22.70 -9.78 7.98
C SER A 34 -23.54 -9.03 6.95
N VAL A 35 -23.02 -8.77 5.75
CA VAL A 35 -23.78 -8.18 4.63
C VAL A 35 -24.75 -9.20 4.06
N PHE A 36 -24.33 -10.46 3.88
CA PHE A 36 -25.23 -11.56 3.50
C PHE A 36 -26.17 -11.99 4.65
N GLY A 37 -25.72 -11.90 5.90
CA GLY A 37 -26.52 -12.20 7.09
C GLY A 37 -27.59 -11.15 7.43
N ARG A 38 -27.46 -9.92 6.92
CA ARG A 38 -28.54 -8.91 6.94
C ARG A 38 -29.54 -9.08 5.79
N LEU A 39 -29.10 -9.62 4.65
CA LEU A 39 -30.00 -9.91 3.52
C LEU A 39 -30.93 -11.09 3.79
N SER A 40 -30.57 -12.00 4.71
CA SER A 40 -31.41 -13.13 5.14
C SER A 40 -32.32 -12.84 6.34
N ARG A 41 -32.35 -11.59 6.84
CA ARG A 41 -33.27 -11.14 7.91
C ARG A 41 -34.18 -10.01 7.41
N THR A 42 -34.96 -10.30 6.38
CA THR A 42 -36.22 -9.58 6.15
C THR A 42 -37.32 -10.61 5.93
N ASN A 43 -38.34 -10.54 6.78
CA ASN A 43 -39.55 -11.37 6.89
C ASN A 43 -39.50 -12.53 7.91
N SER A 44 -39.66 -12.18 9.19
CA SER A 44 -40.78 -12.68 10.02
C SER A 44 -40.70 -12.14 11.45
N GLY A 45 -41.82 -11.58 11.92
CA GLY A 45 -42.20 -11.56 13.34
C GLY A 45 -41.77 -10.36 14.16
N GLU A 46 -42.67 -9.37 14.26
CA GLU A 46 -42.84 -8.62 15.51
C GLU A 46 -43.39 -9.57 16.60
N GLU A 47 -42.81 -9.56 17.81
CA GLU A 47 -43.51 -9.37 19.09
C GLU A 47 -42.55 -9.51 20.30
N LEU A 48 -42.68 -8.53 21.21
CA LEU A 48 -42.42 -8.51 22.66
C LEU A 48 -41.20 -9.25 23.26
N ASP A 49 -40.31 -8.49 23.91
CA ASP A 49 -40.37 -8.43 25.38
C ASP A 49 -39.58 -7.25 25.97
N SER A 50 -40.32 -6.40 26.67
CA SER A 50 -39.84 -5.41 27.62
C SER A 50 -39.45 -6.08 28.94
N LEU A 51 -38.28 -5.76 29.52
CA LEU A 51 -38.06 -5.66 30.97
C LEU A 51 -36.61 -5.22 31.30
N GLY A 52 -36.47 -4.08 32.00
CA GLY A 52 -35.64 -4.06 33.20
C GLY A 52 -34.30 -3.27 33.23
N LYS A 53 -34.40 -2.06 33.80
CA LYS A 53 -33.52 -1.48 34.86
C LYS A 53 -32.23 -0.72 34.50
N ASN A 54 -32.37 0.61 34.57
CA ASN A 54 -31.53 1.65 35.19
C ASN A 54 -30.16 1.28 35.82
N SER A 55 -29.09 1.99 35.42
CA SER A 55 -28.35 2.94 36.29
C SER A 55 -27.30 3.76 35.51
N PRO A 56 -26.97 4.99 35.96
CA PRO A 56 -26.19 5.97 35.19
C PRO A 56 -24.70 5.92 35.57
N ASN A 57 -23.80 6.18 34.61
CA ASN A 57 -22.48 6.71 34.95
C ASN A 57 -21.98 7.68 33.88
N GLN A 58 -21.57 8.85 34.37
CA GLN A 58 -21.24 10.07 33.63
C GLN A 58 -20.00 9.89 32.73
N GLN A 59 -20.15 10.23 31.45
CA GLN A 59 -19.05 10.40 30.52
C GLN A 59 -18.42 11.80 30.67
N ARG A 60 -17.09 11.86 30.74
CA ARG A 60 -16.31 13.09 30.52
C ARG A 60 -16.10 13.24 29.00
N PRO A 61 -16.41 14.38 28.34
CA PRO A 61 -16.21 14.48 26.90
C PRO A 61 -14.71 14.54 26.56
N LEU A 62 -14.22 13.53 25.82
CA LEU A 62 -12.95 13.63 25.11
C LEU A 62 -13.15 14.60 23.94
N GLN A 63 -12.36 15.68 23.91
CA GLN A 63 -12.34 16.63 22.81
C GLN A 63 -11.98 15.90 21.51
N GLN A 64 -12.86 16.01 20.51
CA GLN A 64 -12.61 15.50 19.15
C GLN A 64 -11.49 16.34 18.50
N PRO A 65 -10.43 15.73 17.95
CA PRO A 65 -9.51 16.48 17.11
C PRO A 65 -10.21 16.94 15.83
N GLN A 66 -9.80 18.11 15.35
CA GLN A 66 -10.40 18.84 14.22
C GLN A 66 -10.50 17.96 12.96
N ARG A 67 -11.62 18.14 12.27
CA ARG A 67 -12.09 17.37 11.12
C ARG A 67 -11.12 17.53 9.94
N LEU A 68 -10.18 16.61 9.81
CA LEU A 68 -9.43 16.39 8.56
C LEU A 68 -10.39 15.75 7.54
N ASP A 69 -10.40 16.27 6.31
CA ASP A 69 -11.32 15.82 5.26
C ASP A 69 -11.23 14.30 5.03
N LEU A 70 -12.42 13.67 4.88
CA LEU A 70 -12.54 12.23 4.75
C LEU A 70 -12.02 11.76 3.38
N PRO A 71 -11.26 10.64 3.33
CA PRO A 71 -11.07 9.91 2.08
C PRO A 71 -12.44 9.39 1.59
N LYS A 72 -12.79 9.65 0.33
CA LYS A 72 -14.07 9.26 -0.31
C LYS A 72 -13.93 8.07 -1.28
N HIS A 73 -12.70 7.70 -1.61
CA HIS A 73 -12.29 6.78 -2.66
C HIS A 73 -11.43 5.62 -2.10
N PRO A 74 -11.30 4.50 -2.82
CA PRO A 74 -10.38 3.43 -2.41
C PRO A 74 -8.90 3.90 -2.41
N ILE A 75 -8.00 3.10 -1.85
CA ILE A 75 -6.53 3.26 -1.95
C ILE A 75 -5.98 2.28 -3.00
N LEU A 76 -5.08 2.72 -3.87
CA LEU A 76 -4.46 1.82 -4.84
C LEU A 76 -3.13 1.28 -4.28
N GLY A 77 -3.06 -0.03 -4.03
CA GLY A 77 -1.80 -0.74 -3.77
C GLY A 77 -1.21 -1.27 -5.07
N ARG A 78 0.04 -0.92 -5.39
CA ARG A 78 0.78 -1.46 -6.54
C ARG A 78 1.80 -2.47 -6.08
N TYR A 79 2.10 -3.49 -6.89
CA TYR A 79 3.03 -4.55 -6.53
C TYR A 79 4.22 -4.66 -7.48
N ALA A 80 5.43 -4.48 -6.96
CA ALA A 80 6.70 -4.88 -7.57
C ALA A 80 7.58 -5.55 -6.49
N ILE A 81 8.05 -6.78 -6.72
CA ILE A 81 8.98 -7.52 -5.84
C ILE A 81 10.19 -8.03 -6.64
N PRO A 82 11.38 -8.08 -6.02
CA PRO A 82 12.51 -8.94 -6.39
C PRO A 82 13.02 -9.93 -5.33
N PRO A 83 13.99 -10.79 -5.68
CA PRO A 83 14.38 -11.94 -4.89
C PRO A 83 15.47 -11.58 -3.86
N GLU A 84 15.27 -12.00 -2.61
CA GLU A 84 16.41 -12.22 -1.72
C GLU A 84 17.01 -13.61 -2.02
N HIS A 85 18.32 -13.61 -2.29
CA HIS A 85 19.19 -14.76 -2.63
C HIS A 85 19.24 -15.19 -4.11
N ALA A 86 20.08 -14.50 -4.90
CA ALA A 86 20.73 -15.08 -6.08
C ALA A 86 22.25 -15.10 -5.87
N THR A 87 22.80 -16.31 -5.81
CA THR A 87 24.22 -16.62 -5.65
C THR A 87 25.06 -15.98 -6.75
N ILE A 88 26.12 -15.29 -6.35
CA ILE A 88 27.13 -14.70 -7.25
C ILE A 88 27.74 -15.81 -8.11
N ASN A 89 27.59 -15.71 -9.42
CA ASN A 89 28.47 -16.34 -10.39
C ASN A 89 28.53 -15.51 -11.68
N GLY A 90 29.57 -14.69 -11.79
CA GLY A 90 30.30 -14.49 -13.04
C GLY A 90 29.80 -13.49 -14.09
N THR A 91 30.72 -12.56 -14.41
CA THR A 91 31.05 -12.00 -15.74
C THR A 91 30.42 -10.67 -16.21
N SER A 92 31.23 -9.62 -16.00
CA SER A 92 31.65 -8.53 -16.92
C SER A 92 30.64 -7.60 -17.60
N CYS A 93 30.71 -6.34 -17.17
CA CYS A 93 30.87 -5.09 -17.93
C CYS A 93 30.65 -5.09 -19.45
N GLY A 94 29.86 -4.11 -19.92
CA GLY A 94 29.90 -3.62 -21.30
C GLY A 94 28.88 -2.50 -21.55
N ALA A 95 29.33 -1.25 -21.49
CA ALA A 95 28.55 -0.09 -21.94
C ALA A 95 28.46 -0.08 -23.48
N THR A 96 27.30 0.23 -24.06
CA THR A 96 27.21 0.82 -25.41
C THR A 96 25.92 1.62 -25.54
N LEU A 97 26.09 2.93 -25.80
CA LEU A 97 25.07 3.88 -26.22
C LEU A 97 24.69 3.63 -27.69
N ALA A 98 23.40 3.42 -28.00
CA ALA A 98 22.83 3.63 -29.33
C ALA A 98 21.30 3.84 -29.27
N PRO A 99 20.69 4.61 -30.19
CA PRO A 99 19.41 5.28 -29.97
C PRO A 99 18.17 4.59 -30.57
N SER A 100 17.02 4.90 -29.95
CA SER A 100 15.63 4.93 -30.46
C SER A 100 15.05 3.70 -31.16
N THR A 101 14.08 3.07 -30.48
CA THR A 101 12.93 2.41 -31.10
C THR A 101 11.65 3.02 -30.51
N PRO A 102 10.57 3.21 -31.31
CA PRO A 102 9.33 3.77 -30.81
C PRO A 102 8.71 2.72 -29.89
N VAL A 103 8.66 3.03 -28.59
CA VAL A 103 7.98 2.17 -27.62
C VAL A 103 6.51 2.15 -28.01
N ASN A 104 6.08 1.03 -28.61
CA ASN A 104 4.69 0.69 -28.79
C ASN A 104 3.99 0.95 -27.46
N LYS A 105 3.02 1.88 -27.45
CA LYS A 105 2.12 2.15 -26.32
C LYS A 105 1.46 0.84 -25.92
N ILE A 106 2.05 0.13 -24.97
CA ILE A 106 1.37 -0.90 -24.21
C ILE A 106 0.35 -0.15 -23.38
N ARG A 107 -0.89 -0.15 -23.87
CA ARG A 107 -2.04 0.42 -23.18
C ARG A 107 -2.30 -0.46 -21.96
N LEU A 108 -1.68 -0.10 -20.84
CA LEU A 108 -1.94 -0.71 -19.54
C LEU A 108 -3.44 -0.55 -19.22
N PRO A 109 -4.05 -1.47 -18.45
CA PRO A 109 -5.46 -1.35 -18.09
C PRO A 109 -5.62 -0.12 -17.19
N CYS A 110 -5.90 1.01 -17.81
CA CYS A 110 -6.38 2.17 -17.11
C CYS A 110 -7.82 1.86 -16.68
N PHE A 111 -8.10 1.90 -15.38
CA PHE A 111 -9.46 1.76 -14.85
C PHE A 111 -10.44 2.80 -15.43
N SER A 112 -9.92 3.79 -16.18
CA SER A 112 -10.67 4.78 -16.97
C SER A 112 -11.34 4.23 -18.23
N HIS A 113 -11.03 3.01 -18.71
CA HIS A 113 -11.65 2.42 -19.91
C HIS A 113 -12.76 1.39 -19.63
N LEU A 114 -13.27 1.29 -18.41
CA LEU A 114 -14.55 0.59 -18.16
C LEU A 114 -15.69 1.58 -18.45
N PRO A 115 -16.36 1.51 -19.61
CA PRO A 115 -17.47 2.39 -19.91
C PRO A 115 -18.63 1.97 -18.99
N ASN A 116 -19.12 2.90 -18.18
CA ASN A 116 -20.40 2.77 -17.45
C ASN A 116 -20.52 1.61 -16.44
N SER A 117 -19.51 1.38 -15.59
CA SER A 117 -19.71 0.55 -14.39
C SER A 117 -18.77 0.94 -13.25
N LEU A 118 -19.21 1.85 -12.37
CA LEU A 118 -18.59 2.14 -11.07
C LEU A 118 -18.59 0.90 -10.11
N GLY A 119 -19.14 -0.24 -10.55
CA GLY A 119 -18.94 -1.56 -9.93
C GLY A 119 -18.38 -2.51 -10.98
N LYS A 120 -17.23 -3.14 -10.84
CA LYS A 120 -16.49 -3.57 -9.66
C LYS A 120 -15.00 -3.43 -9.98
N ILE A 121 -14.34 -2.38 -9.48
CA ILE A 121 -12.89 -2.49 -9.27
C ILE A 121 -12.72 -3.56 -8.19
N PRO A 122 -12.01 -4.68 -8.45
CA PRO A 122 -11.73 -5.67 -7.42
C PRO A 122 -11.06 -4.97 -6.23
N SER A 123 -11.71 -5.02 -5.09
CA SER A 123 -11.29 -4.25 -3.92
C SER A 123 -11.45 -5.09 -2.66
N LEU A 124 -10.47 -5.00 -1.79
CA LEU A 124 -10.50 -5.56 -0.45
C LEU A 124 -10.85 -4.45 0.53
N ILE A 125 -11.38 -4.85 1.68
CA ILE A 125 -11.76 -3.94 2.77
C ILE A 125 -11.08 -4.45 4.03
N THR A 126 -10.29 -3.61 4.67
CA THR A 126 -9.64 -3.94 5.95
C THR A 126 -10.70 -4.09 7.06
N PRO A 127 -10.38 -4.82 8.15
CA PRO A 127 -11.11 -4.70 9.40
C PRO A 127 -11.20 -3.25 9.88
N THR A 128 -12.13 -3.00 10.81
CA THR A 128 -12.26 -1.69 11.45
C THR A 128 -10.96 -1.36 12.19
N SER A 129 -10.32 -0.26 11.79
CA SER A 129 -9.12 0.28 12.45
C SER A 129 -9.45 0.85 13.84
N LEU A 130 -8.40 1.16 14.61
CA LEU A 130 -8.52 1.90 15.88
C LEU A 130 -9.18 3.28 15.71
N TYR A 131 -9.17 3.83 14.50
CA TYR A 131 -9.82 5.10 14.16
C TYR A 131 -11.30 4.95 13.81
N GLY A 132 -11.88 3.75 13.99
CA GLY A 132 -13.29 3.48 13.69
C GLY A 132 -13.63 3.47 12.20
N LYS A 133 -12.62 3.48 11.33
CA LYS A 133 -12.77 3.50 9.87
C LYS A 133 -12.23 2.23 9.24
N ARG A 134 -12.80 1.86 8.10
CA ARG A 134 -12.34 0.77 7.23
C ARG A 134 -11.69 1.35 6.00
N ILE A 135 -10.66 0.69 5.51
CA ILE A 135 -9.93 1.10 4.31
C ILE A 135 -10.34 0.16 3.19
N ARG A 136 -10.93 0.71 2.14
CA ARG A 136 -11.15 0.00 0.89
C ARG A 136 -9.94 0.21 0.01
N TYR A 137 -9.35 -0.85 -0.51
CA TYR A 137 -8.18 -0.75 -1.38
C TYR A 137 -8.27 -1.73 -2.54
N SER A 138 -7.64 -1.37 -3.65
CA SER A 138 -7.55 -2.18 -4.86
C SER A 138 -6.11 -2.41 -5.22
N ILE A 139 -5.82 -3.52 -5.89
CA ILE A 139 -4.46 -3.93 -6.22
C ILE A 139 -4.29 -3.89 -7.74
N LEU A 140 -3.26 -3.18 -8.19
CA LEU A 140 -2.78 -3.20 -9.56
C LEU A 140 -1.42 -3.89 -9.60
N GLU A 141 -1.39 -5.11 -10.10
CA GLU A 141 -0.14 -5.87 -10.30
C GLU A 141 0.48 -5.52 -11.65
N TYR A 142 1.79 -5.31 -11.67
CA TYR A 142 2.52 -5.12 -12.92
C TYR A 142 2.82 -6.45 -13.59
N ASP A 143 2.73 -6.45 -14.92
CA ASP A 143 3.17 -7.54 -15.77
C ASP A 143 4.17 -6.98 -16.81
N PRO A 144 5.42 -7.49 -16.84
CA PRO A 144 6.03 -8.36 -15.83
C PRO A 144 6.25 -7.63 -14.50
N LEU A 145 6.40 -8.38 -13.40
CA LEU A 145 6.93 -7.84 -12.15
C LEU A 145 8.39 -7.42 -12.36
N LEU A 146 8.77 -6.30 -11.74
CA LEU A 146 10.09 -5.72 -11.90
C LEU A 146 10.95 -5.94 -10.66
N ASP A 147 12.20 -6.28 -10.91
CA ASP A 147 13.24 -6.24 -9.89
C ASP A 147 13.77 -4.82 -9.73
N SER A 148 13.78 -4.33 -8.49
CA SER A 148 14.27 -3.01 -8.14
C SER A 148 15.72 -2.79 -8.57
N CYS A 149 16.58 -3.82 -8.55
CA CYS A 149 17.96 -3.68 -9.01
C CYS A 149 18.05 -3.39 -10.53
N ASN A 150 17.01 -3.74 -11.29
CA ASN A 150 16.91 -3.53 -12.73
C ASN A 150 16.02 -2.34 -13.11
N MET A 151 15.55 -1.55 -12.14
CA MET A 151 14.69 -0.41 -12.42
C MET A 151 15.44 0.76 -13.07
N THR A 152 14.79 1.36 -14.05
CA THR A 152 15.30 2.46 -14.84
C THR A 152 14.34 3.65 -14.80
N MET A 153 14.74 4.77 -15.41
CA MET A 153 13.89 5.96 -15.49
C MET A 153 12.53 5.70 -16.16
N THR A 154 12.48 4.78 -17.14
CA THR A 154 11.21 4.44 -17.81
C THR A 154 10.22 3.78 -16.86
N ASP A 155 10.71 3.05 -15.86
CA ASP A 155 9.87 2.40 -14.85
C ASP A 155 9.31 3.43 -13.87
N TRP A 156 10.10 4.45 -13.50
CA TRP A 156 9.62 5.56 -12.68
C TRP A 156 8.53 6.36 -13.40
N VAL A 157 8.73 6.66 -14.69
CA VAL A 157 7.72 7.34 -15.52
C VAL A 157 6.44 6.50 -15.59
N ARG A 158 6.56 5.18 -15.79
CA ARG A 158 5.40 4.27 -15.77
C ARG A 158 4.62 4.39 -14.45
N ILE A 159 5.30 4.36 -13.31
CA ILE A 159 4.64 4.50 -12.00
C ILE A 159 3.94 5.86 -11.87
N ALA A 160 4.61 6.96 -12.24
CA ALA A 160 4.06 8.31 -12.18
C ALA A 160 2.83 8.47 -13.08
N THR A 161 2.91 8.06 -14.35
CA THR A 161 1.80 8.12 -15.32
C THR A 161 0.61 7.31 -14.85
N ASP A 162 0.84 6.14 -14.27
CA ASP A 162 -0.26 5.35 -13.78
C ASP A 162 -0.89 5.95 -12.50
N ILE A 163 -0.12 6.64 -11.64
CA ILE A 163 -0.68 7.38 -10.48
C ILE A 163 -1.55 8.52 -11.00
N GLU A 164 -1.05 9.30 -11.96
CA GLU A 164 -1.78 10.38 -12.63
C GLU A 164 -3.09 9.87 -13.24
N ALA A 165 -3.05 8.77 -13.99
CA ALA A 165 -4.23 8.18 -14.64
C ALA A 165 -5.31 7.70 -13.66
N ASN A 166 -4.94 7.46 -12.40
CA ASN A 166 -5.85 7.01 -11.34
C ASN A 166 -6.06 8.09 -10.26
N TYR A 167 -5.53 9.30 -10.46
CA TYR A 167 -5.44 10.30 -9.42
C TYR A 167 -6.81 10.68 -8.87
N GLU A 168 -7.81 10.90 -9.73
CA GLU A 168 -9.19 11.23 -9.32
C GLU A 168 -9.97 10.06 -8.70
N LEU A 169 -9.54 8.82 -8.94
CA LEU A 169 -10.28 7.61 -8.54
C LEU A 169 -9.94 7.10 -7.15
N PHE A 170 -8.82 7.53 -6.57
CA PHE A 170 -8.26 7.04 -5.31
C PHE A 170 -7.84 8.21 -4.41
N ASP A 171 -7.90 8.06 -3.09
CA ASP A 171 -7.49 9.14 -2.16
C ASP A 171 -5.99 9.12 -1.84
N ALA A 172 -5.36 7.96 -2.00
CA ALA A 172 -3.95 7.75 -1.72
C ALA A 172 -3.42 6.58 -2.56
N PHE A 173 -2.09 6.53 -2.67
CA PHE A 173 -1.37 5.53 -3.46
C PHE A 173 -0.32 4.85 -2.61
N ILE A 174 -0.24 3.53 -2.71
CA ILE A 174 0.83 2.72 -2.12
C ILE A 174 1.56 2.02 -3.26
N VAL A 175 2.87 2.20 -3.32
CA VAL A 175 3.75 1.55 -4.28
C VAL A 175 4.58 0.50 -3.54
N LEU A 176 4.25 -0.78 -3.71
CA LEU A 176 5.10 -1.86 -3.23
C LEU A 176 6.25 -2.03 -4.19
N HIS A 177 7.45 -2.05 -3.63
CA HIS A 177 8.70 -1.93 -4.37
C HIS A 177 9.78 -2.77 -3.69
N GLY A 178 10.77 -3.25 -4.46
CA GLY A 178 11.95 -3.90 -3.90
C GLY A 178 12.85 -2.93 -3.13
N THR A 179 13.59 -3.41 -2.13
CA THR A 179 14.30 -2.52 -1.19
C THR A 179 15.55 -1.87 -1.81
N ASP A 180 16.22 -2.50 -2.77
CA ASP A 180 17.53 -2.05 -3.26
C ASP A 180 17.54 -0.64 -3.85
N THR A 181 16.50 -0.29 -4.63
CA THR A 181 16.40 1.04 -5.25
C THR A 181 15.19 1.83 -4.79
N MET A 182 14.52 1.41 -3.72
CA MET A 182 13.30 2.05 -3.21
C MET A 182 13.49 3.55 -2.93
N ALA A 183 14.60 3.93 -2.32
CA ALA A 183 14.92 5.32 -2.02
C ALA A 183 15.15 6.17 -3.28
N TYR A 184 15.72 5.59 -4.33
CA TYR A 184 15.90 6.26 -5.62
C TYR A 184 14.54 6.51 -6.29
N THR A 185 13.67 5.50 -6.32
CA THR A 185 12.31 5.65 -6.85
C THR A 185 11.50 6.68 -6.04
N ALA A 186 11.60 6.67 -4.71
CA ALA A 186 10.94 7.66 -3.85
C ALA A 186 11.42 9.08 -4.14
N SER A 187 12.72 9.26 -4.35
CA SER A 187 13.30 10.55 -4.70
C SER A 187 12.83 11.00 -6.08
N ALA A 188 12.90 10.12 -7.09
CA ALA A 188 12.48 10.44 -8.45
C ALA A 188 10.99 10.83 -8.53
N LEU A 189 10.11 10.03 -7.92
CA LEU A 189 8.67 10.32 -7.89
C LEU A 189 8.35 11.63 -7.16
N SER A 190 9.12 12.01 -6.15
CA SER A 190 8.91 13.30 -5.46
C SER A 190 9.13 14.52 -6.35
N PHE A 191 9.95 14.39 -7.40
CA PHE A 191 10.17 15.44 -8.40
C PHE A 191 9.22 15.32 -9.61
N MET A 192 8.78 14.12 -9.94
CA MET A 192 7.85 13.88 -11.05
C MET A 192 6.40 14.25 -10.73
N LEU A 193 5.99 14.06 -9.47
CA LEU A 193 4.63 14.34 -9.00
C LEU A 193 4.56 15.75 -8.39
N GLU A 194 4.62 16.77 -9.25
CA GLU A 194 4.42 18.16 -8.86
C GLU A 194 2.97 18.41 -8.38
N ASP A 195 2.80 19.36 -7.46
CA ASP A 195 1.50 19.71 -6.87
C ASP A 195 0.71 18.53 -6.28
N LEU A 196 1.45 17.57 -5.68
CA LEU A 196 0.87 16.40 -5.05
C LEU A 196 0.00 16.79 -3.85
N GLY A 197 -1.31 16.61 -3.98
CA GLY A 197 -2.30 16.84 -2.91
C GLY A 197 -2.73 15.56 -2.16
N LYS A 198 -2.19 14.39 -2.51
CA LYS A 198 -2.57 13.07 -1.98
C LYS A 198 -1.35 12.32 -1.44
N THR A 199 -1.59 11.43 -0.48
CA THR A 199 -0.50 10.62 0.11
C THR A 199 -0.01 9.56 -0.89
N VAL A 200 1.30 9.54 -1.17
CA VAL A 200 1.96 8.48 -1.94
C VAL A 200 3.00 7.80 -1.05
N ILE A 201 2.80 6.52 -0.72
CA ILE A 201 3.73 5.76 0.13
C ILE A 201 4.42 4.68 -0.69
N ILE A 202 5.75 4.69 -0.70
CA ILE A 202 6.55 3.58 -1.20
C ILE A 202 6.93 2.69 -0.02
N THR A 203 6.71 1.40 -0.15
CA THR A 203 7.04 0.42 0.89
C THR A 203 7.40 -0.92 0.26
N GLY A 204 7.84 -1.87 1.06
CA GLY A 204 8.26 -3.18 0.59
C GLY A 204 8.57 -4.09 1.77
N SER A 205 9.44 -5.07 1.53
CA SER A 205 9.87 -6.01 2.58
C SER A 205 11.23 -6.59 2.22
N GLN A 206 12.00 -6.93 3.24
CA GLN A 206 13.16 -7.80 3.06
C GLN A 206 12.66 -9.23 2.80
N VAL A 207 11.78 -9.73 3.68
CA VAL A 207 11.28 -11.10 3.58
C VAL A 207 9.92 -11.14 2.87
N PRO A 208 9.73 -12.00 1.85
CA PRO A 208 8.46 -12.12 1.13
C PRO A 208 7.26 -12.43 2.04
N ILE A 209 6.10 -11.88 1.69
CA ILE A 209 4.84 -12.05 2.45
C ILE A 209 4.37 -13.52 2.61
N THR A 210 4.90 -14.42 1.79
CA THR A 210 4.59 -15.86 1.84
C THR A 210 5.30 -16.60 2.97
N GLU A 211 6.39 -16.03 3.48
CA GLU A 211 7.16 -16.63 4.57
C GLU A 211 6.49 -16.39 5.92
N ILE A 212 6.68 -17.31 6.87
CA ILE A 212 6.03 -17.22 8.19
C ILE A 212 6.52 -16.00 8.99
N ARG A 213 7.82 -15.72 8.95
CA ARG A 213 8.45 -14.61 9.65
C ARG A 213 8.84 -13.55 8.63
N ASN A 214 7.92 -12.63 8.35
CA ASN A 214 8.14 -11.57 7.37
C ASN A 214 7.78 -10.18 7.92
N ASP A 215 8.44 -9.16 7.40
CA ASP A 215 8.16 -7.74 7.63
C ASP A 215 7.13 -7.17 6.64
N ALA A 216 6.84 -7.88 5.54
CA ALA A 216 5.90 -7.45 4.51
C ALA A 216 4.49 -7.17 5.04
N VAL A 217 3.99 -8.01 5.95
CA VAL A 217 2.65 -7.84 6.53
C VAL A 217 2.57 -6.53 7.32
N ASP A 218 3.55 -6.25 8.18
CA ASP A 218 3.52 -5.06 9.03
C ASP A 218 3.81 -3.78 8.25
N ASN A 219 4.71 -3.84 7.26
CA ASN A 219 4.98 -2.73 6.36
C ASN A 219 3.75 -2.36 5.52
N LEU A 220 3.09 -3.33 4.88
CA LEU A 220 1.89 -3.07 4.08
C LEU A 220 0.72 -2.58 4.93
N LEU A 221 0.48 -3.19 6.10
CA LEU A 221 -0.61 -2.77 6.98
C LEU A 221 -0.37 -1.36 7.54
N GLY A 222 0.87 -1.03 7.89
CA GLY A 222 1.24 0.31 8.34
C GLY A 222 1.05 1.35 7.23
N ALA A 223 1.50 1.05 6.00
CA ALA A 223 1.28 1.92 4.85
C ALA A 223 -0.22 2.15 4.57
N LEU A 224 -1.04 1.09 4.59
CA LEU A 224 -2.50 1.19 4.45
C LEU A 224 -3.11 2.06 5.55
N THR A 225 -2.70 1.84 6.81
CA THR A 225 -3.18 2.60 7.96
C THR A 225 -2.87 4.08 7.83
N ILE A 226 -1.64 4.43 7.43
CA ILE A 226 -1.25 5.83 7.23
C ILE A 226 -2.03 6.45 6.07
N ALA A 227 -1.98 5.82 4.90
CA ALA A 227 -2.62 6.32 3.68
C ALA A 227 -4.14 6.46 3.82
N GLY A 228 -4.80 5.60 4.61
CA GLY A 228 -6.25 5.61 4.79
C GLY A 228 -6.78 6.51 5.90
N HIS A 229 -5.91 7.06 6.74
CA HIS A 229 -6.31 7.89 7.87
C HIS A 229 -5.70 9.29 7.88
N PHE A 230 -4.58 9.50 7.19
CA PHE A 230 -3.86 10.76 7.17
C PHE A 230 -3.59 11.20 5.74
N VAL A 231 -3.76 12.50 5.50
CA VAL A 231 -3.39 13.16 4.24
C VAL A 231 -2.03 13.82 4.45
N ILE A 232 -1.00 13.24 3.84
CA ILE A 232 0.37 13.74 3.85
C ILE A 232 0.73 13.96 2.39
N PRO A 233 0.64 15.20 1.87
CA PRO A 233 0.79 15.54 0.45
C PRO A 233 2.26 15.45 -0.02
N GLU A 234 2.88 14.29 0.17
CA GLU A 234 4.27 14.01 -0.17
C GLU A 234 4.44 12.57 -0.64
N VAL A 235 5.48 12.35 -1.45
CA VAL A 235 6.01 11.00 -1.68
C VAL A 235 6.82 10.59 -0.45
N CYS A 236 6.35 9.55 0.23
CA CYS A 236 6.89 9.03 1.47
C CYS A 236 7.49 7.64 1.27
N LEU A 237 8.42 7.26 2.14
CA LEU A 237 8.91 5.88 2.27
C LEU A 237 8.48 5.35 3.65
N TYR A 238 7.79 4.21 3.69
CA TYR A 238 7.38 3.57 4.94
C TYR A 238 8.13 2.24 5.14
N PHE A 239 8.86 2.14 6.26
CA PHE A 239 9.58 0.91 6.62
C PHE A 239 9.82 0.86 8.13
N SER A 240 9.76 -0.33 8.73
CA SER A 240 10.04 -0.57 10.16
C SER A 240 9.39 0.46 11.07
N ASN A 241 8.07 0.59 10.94
CA ASN A 241 7.23 1.48 11.75
C ASN A 241 7.54 2.98 11.64
N LYS A 242 8.31 3.40 10.63
CA LYS A 242 8.65 4.81 10.39
C LYS A 242 8.18 5.23 9.01
N LEU A 243 7.57 6.41 8.94
CA LEU A 243 7.31 7.11 7.68
C LEU A 243 8.33 8.21 7.52
N PHE A 244 9.05 8.19 6.40
CA PHE A 244 10.06 9.16 6.05
C PHE A 244 9.64 9.95 4.81
N ARG A 245 10.17 11.17 4.66
CA ARG A 245 10.08 11.91 3.40
C ARG A 245 10.92 11.20 2.34
N GLY A 246 10.32 10.83 1.21
CA GLY A 246 10.92 9.94 0.22
C GLY A 246 12.29 10.40 -0.29
N ASN A 247 12.43 11.70 -0.59
CA ASN A 247 13.69 12.29 -1.08
C ASN A 247 14.76 12.58 -0.02
N ARG A 248 14.58 12.08 1.22
CA ARG A 248 15.57 12.18 2.30
C ARG A 248 16.07 10.82 2.77
N CYS A 249 15.57 9.74 2.19
CA CYS A 249 15.87 8.38 2.61
C CYS A 249 17.08 7.80 1.89
N SER A 250 17.76 6.88 2.55
CA SER A 250 18.74 5.96 1.95
C SER A 250 18.60 4.58 2.57
N LYS A 251 18.87 3.52 1.80
CA LYS A 251 19.02 2.16 2.36
C LYS A 251 20.34 2.12 3.12
N VAL A 252 20.27 1.90 4.43
CA VAL A 252 21.43 1.88 5.34
C VAL A 252 21.83 0.46 5.75
N ASP A 253 20.90 -0.49 5.65
CA ASP A 253 21.14 -1.89 5.95
C ASP A 253 20.52 -2.78 4.87
N ALA A 254 21.20 -3.88 4.54
CA ALA A 254 20.76 -4.84 3.54
C ALA A 254 20.09 -6.07 4.14
N ILE A 255 20.26 -6.34 5.44
CA ILE A 255 19.84 -7.56 6.12
C ILE A 255 18.83 -7.23 7.24
N ASP A 256 19.07 -6.17 8.01
CA ASP A 256 18.17 -5.81 9.11
C ASP A 256 16.81 -5.31 8.58
N PHE A 257 15.76 -5.51 9.36
CA PHE A 257 14.44 -4.94 9.12
C PHE A 257 14.44 -3.41 9.25
N ASN A 258 15.42 -2.83 9.95
CA ASN A 258 15.68 -1.38 9.92
C ASN A 258 16.51 -0.98 8.67
N ALA A 259 16.04 -1.36 7.49
CA ALA A 259 16.80 -1.21 6.25
C ALA A 259 17.00 0.24 5.79
N PHE A 260 16.13 1.17 6.21
CA PHE A 260 16.12 2.56 5.74
C PHE A 260 16.28 3.56 6.88
N ASP A 261 16.99 4.66 6.58
CA ASP A 261 17.08 5.81 7.46
C ASP A 261 17.07 7.12 6.66
N SER A 262 16.84 8.23 7.36
CA SER A 262 16.86 9.59 6.85
C SER A 262 17.82 10.43 7.70
N PRO A 263 19.13 10.43 7.40
CA PRO A 263 20.16 10.98 8.28
C PRO A 263 20.00 12.48 8.56
N ASN A 264 19.44 13.22 7.61
CA ASN A 264 19.36 14.68 7.64
C ASN A 264 17.94 15.22 7.88
N LEU A 265 16.95 14.35 8.08
CA LEU A 265 15.58 14.75 8.38
C LEU A 265 14.92 13.69 9.25
N ARG A 266 14.29 14.10 10.35
CA ARG A 266 13.56 13.17 11.21
C ARG A 266 12.41 12.50 10.45
N PRO A 267 12.02 11.26 10.82
CA PRO A 267 10.79 10.65 10.31
C PRO A 267 9.59 11.58 10.44
N LEU A 268 8.72 11.60 9.44
CA LEU A 268 7.45 12.32 9.45
C LEU A 268 6.49 11.70 10.46
N VAL A 269 6.53 10.36 10.60
CA VAL A 269 5.65 9.61 11.50
C VAL A 269 6.41 8.45 12.13
N ASN A 270 6.18 8.23 13.42
CA ASN A 270 6.59 7.01 14.12
C ASN A 270 5.33 6.23 14.56
N VAL A 271 5.19 4.99 14.11
CA VAL A 271 4.06 4.12 14.39
C VAL A 271 4.37 3.25 15.62
N GLY A 272 3.91 3.70 16.77
CA GLY A 272 3.90 2.92 18.02
C GLY A 272 2.51 2.38 18.34
N ILE A 273 2.22 2.16 19.64
CA ILE A 273 0.85 1.88 20.12
C ILE A 273 -0.13 2.98 19.66
N ASN A 274 0.36 4.21 19.62
CA ASN A 274 -0.29 5.35 18.97
C ASN A 274 0.56 5.80 17.77
N VAL A 275 -0.09 6.34 16.74
CA VAL A 275 0.59 6.97 15.60
C VAL A 275 1.03 8.37 16.03
N GLY A 276 2.34 8.55 16.20
CA GLY A 276 2.93 9.85 16.53
C GLY A 276 3.41 10.57 15.28
N MET A 277 2.75 11.67 14.92
CA MET A 277 3.22 12.58 13.87
C MET A 277 4.35 13.46 14.42
N ALA A 278 5.45 13.61 13.68
CA ALA A 278 6.44 14.64 13.97
C ALA A 278 5.84 16.00 13.56
N ALA A 279 6.01 17.03 14.39
CA ALA A 279 5.61 18.39 14.03
C ALA A 279 6.36 18.82 12.75
N ILE A 280 5.60 19.04 11.68
CA ILE A 280 6.09 19.64 10.43
C ILE A 280 6.16 21.15 10.72
N ASN A 281 7.35 21.65 11.06
CA ASN A 281 7.61 23.08 11.23
C ASN A 281 8.00 23.70 9.89
#